data_AF-X1KZ73-F1
#
_entry.id   AF-X1KZ73-F1
#
_cell.length_a   1.000
_cell.length_b   1.000
_cell.length_c   1.000
_cell.angle_alpha   90.00
_cell.angle_beta   90.00
_cell.angle_gamma   90.00
#
_symmetry.space_group_name_H-M   'P 1'
#
loop_
_entity.id
_entity.type
_entity.pdbx_description
1 polymer ?
#
loop_
_entity_poly.entity_id
_entity_poly.type
_entity_poly.pdbx_seq_one_letter_code
_entity_poly.pdbx_strand_id
1 'polypeptide(L)'
;DLSRANRYASERIAQVKTLYRGKRLTRTEAHTQLTNIPIPSAEADQYLELWDVGREALVGRPSKTELRRFFLQNILEESEFRTELAGHHLSATYIDWYIEDAKIHLLEAMHKEQERVQKEEERVRKSRITTDRDKMLAHLDVLIAEANVSIADIKLSMIVGMSEDEVDQAKALIQAFKVLIAQLREQKALVRIEYYEGVRERMPPRK
;
A
#
# COMPACT_ATOMS: atom_id res chain seq x y z
N ASP A 1 -30.15 -8.42 54.32
CA ASP A 1 -29.64 -8.98 53.05
C ASP A 1 -28.78 -7.94 52.30
N LEU A 2 -27.84 -7.29 53.01
CA LEU A 2 -27.03 -6.16 52.49
C LEU A 2 -25.85 -6.64 51.61
N SER A 3 -25.35 -7.84 51.88
CA SER A 3 -24.23 -8.42 51.13
C SER A 3 -24.60 -8.77 49.68
N ARG A 4 -25.83 -9.23 49.43
CA ARG A 4 -26.34 -9.51 48.09
C ARG A 4 -26.58 -8.24 47.28
N ALA A 5 -27.15 -7.21 47.92
CA ALA A 5 -27.37 -5.91 47.29
C ALA A 5 -26.04 -5.23 46.89
N ASN A 6 -25.01 -5.31 47.75
CA ASN A 6 -23.69 -4.75 47.45
C ASN A 6 -22.97 -5.49 46.32
N ARG A 7 -23.12 -6.82 46.23
CA ARG A 7 -22.57 -7.60 45.09
C ARG A 7 -23.25 -7.22 43.77
N TYR A 8 -24.57 -7.14 43.78
CA TYR A 8 -25.33 -6.75 42.59
C TYR A 8 -24.94 -5.36 42.08
N ALA A 9 -24.83 -4.38 42.98
CA ALA A 9 -24.38 -3.03 42.62
C ALA A 9 -22.95 -3.03 42.04
N SER A 10 -22.02 -3.78 42.65
CA SER A 10 -20.64 -3.88 42.18
C SER A 10 -20.53 -4.52 40.79
N GLU A 11 -21.28 -5.60 40.53
CA GLU A 11 -21.31 -6.26 39.23
C GLU A 11 -21.88 -5.35 38.15
N ARG A 12 -22.95 -4.60 38.48
CA ARG A 12 -23.57 -3.67 37.53
C ARG A 12 -22.66 -2.50 37.19
N ILE A 13 -21.94 -1.94 38.17
CA ILE A 13 -20.91 -0.91 37.95
C ILE A 13 -19.79 -1.46 37.04
N ALA A 14 -19.32 -2.69 37.26
CA ALA A 14 -18.29 -3.32 36.43
C ALA A 14 -18.75 -3.54 34.98
N GLN A 15 -20.02 -3.90 34.78
CA GLN A 15 -20.60 -4.03 33.46
C GLN A 15 -20.68 -2.68 32.72
N VAL A 16 -21.19 -1.64 33.38
CA VAL A 16 -21.27 -0.29 32.78
C VAL A 16 -19.88 0.23 32.44
N LYS A 17 -18.89 0.04 33.33
CA LYS A 17 -17.47 0.37 33.07
C LYS A 17 -16.95 -0.28 31.79
N THR A 18 -17.23 -1.57 31.61
CA THR A 18 -16.77 -2.34 30.44
C THR A 18 -17.38 -1.82 29.15
N LEU A 19 -18.70 -1.55 29.15
CA LEU A 19 -19.42 -1.01 28.00
C LEU A 19 -19.00 0.43 27.67
N TYR A 20 -18.79 1.26 28.69
CA TYR A 20 -18.36 2.65 28.53
C TYR A 20 -16.94 2.75 27.96
N ARG A 21 -15.97 2.03 28.55
CA ARG A 21 -14.59 2.00 28.03
C ARG A 21 -14.50 1.37 26.63
N GLY A 22 -15.37 0.41 26.33
CA GLY A 22 -15.51 -0.18 24.99
C GLY A 22 -16.21 0.70 23.95
N LYS A 23 -16.50 1.98 24.26
CA LYS A 23 -17.22 2.94 23.40
C LYS A 23 -18.62 2.45 22.94
N ARG A 24 -19.22 1.51 23.67
CA ARG A 24 -20.60 1.03 23.42
C ARG A 24 -21.67 1.85 24.13
N LEU A 25 -21.25 2.70 25.07
CA LEU A 25 -22.10 3.69 25.74
C LEU A 25 -21.46 5.07 25.61
N THR A 26 -22.31 6.07 25.42
CA THR A 26 -21.96 7.49 25.57
C THR A 26 -21.87 7.85 27.06
N ARG A 27 -21.27 9.00 27.37
CA ARG A 27 -21.14 9.48 28.76
C ARG A 27 -22.51 9.65 29.42
N THR A 28 -23.47 10.20 28.68
CA THR A 28 -24.86 10.39 29.13
C THR A 28 -25.57 9.05 29.41
N GLU A 29 -25.39 8.06 28.54
CA GLU A 29 -25.99 6.73 28.74
C GLU A 29 -25.36 5.98 29.93
N ALA A 30 -24.03 6.09 30.08
CA ALA A 30 -23.33 5.49 31.21
C ALA A 30 -23.72 6.16 32.54
N HIS A 31 -23.85 7.49 32.57
CA HIS A 31 -24.38 8.22 33.72
C HIS A 31 -25.81 7.75 34.07
N THR A 32 -26.70 7.68 33.07
CA THR A 32 -28.08 7.20 33.25
C THR A 32 -28.13 5.78 33.80
N GLN A 33 -27.26 4.89 33.32
CA GLN A 33 -27.17 3.51 33.82
C GLN A 33 -26.64 3.44 35.26
N LEU A 34 -25.72 4.34 35.64
CA LEU A 34 -25.17 4.42 36.99
C LEU A 34 -26.16 5.00 37.99
N THR A 35 -26.97 6.00 37.60
CA THR A 35 -28.03 6.56 38.46
C THR A 35 -29.19 5.59 38.70
N ASN A 36 -29.33 4.56 37.86
CA ASN A 36 -30.30 3.48 38.07
C ASN A 36 -29.81 2.43 39.10
N ILE A 37 -28.56 2.55 39.56
CA ILE A 37 -28.00 1.79 40.67
C ILE A 37 -28.16 2.69 41.92
N PRO A 38 -28.41 2.14 43.13
CA PRO A 38 -28.52 2.93 44.35
C PRO A 38 -27.17 3.48 44.82
N ILE A 39 -26.54 4.31 43.98
CA ILE A 39 -25.34 5.07 44.27
C ILE A 39 -25.66 6.57 44.13
N PRO A 40 -25.01 7.45 44.93
CA PRO A 40 -25.12 8.89 44.76
C PRO A 40 -24.70 9.35 43.36
N SER A 41 -25.39 10.35 42.80
CA SER A 41 -25.06 10.92 41.48
C SER A 41 -23.62 11.45 41.41
N ALA A 42 -23.13 12.03 42.50
CA ALA A 42 -21.74 12.51 42.58
C ALA A 42 -20.71 11.37 42.48
N GLU A 43 -21.03 10.17 42.97
CA GLU A 43 -20.17 8.99 42.80
C GLU A 43 -20.19 8.49 41.35
N ALA A 44 -21.34 8.57 40.67
CA ALA A 44 -21.45 8.23 39.26
C ALA A 44 -20.56 9.12 38.39
N ASP A 45 -20.53 10.43 38.65
CA ASP A 45 -19.65 11.37 37.96
C ASP A 45 -18.16 11.06 38.20
N GLN A 46 -17.78 10.78 39.45
CA GLN A 46 -16.40 10.38 39.79
C GLN A 46 -15.97 9.08 39.08
N TYR A 47 -16.86 8.09 38.97
CA TYR A 47 -16.59 6.88 38.20
C TYR A 47 -16.35 7.19 36.73
N LEU A 48 -17.17 8.05 36.13
CA LEU A 48 -17.03 8.43 34.73
C LEU A 48 -15.75 9.21 34.46
N GLU A 49 -15.38 10.16 35.32
CA GLU A 49 -14.10 10.88 35.24
C GLU A 49 -12.90 9.92 35.28
N LEU A 50 -12.91 8.98 36.23
CA LEU A 50 -11.86 7.98 36.34
C LEU A 50 -11.80 7.07 35.09
N TRP A 51 -12.96 6.75 34.51
CA TRP A 51 -13.02 5.90 33.31
C TRP A 51 -12.67 6.65 32.05
N ASP A 52 -12.88 7.96 31.99
CA ASP A 52 -12.49 8.82 30.88
C ASP A 52 -10.97 8.87 30.73
N VAL A 53 -10.24 8.98 31.84
CA VAL A 53 -8.77 8.82 31.83
C VAL A 53 -8.36 7.46 31.23
N GLY A 54 -9.06 6.39 31.62
CA GLY A 54 -8.83 5.05 31.08
C GLY A 54 -9.37 4.81 29.67
N ARG A 55 -10.18 5.73 29.13
CA ARG A 55 -10.81 5.69 27.79
C ARG A 55 -10.04 6.54 26.79
N GLU A 56 -9.43 7.64 27.24
CA GLU A 56 -8.47 8.45 26.48
C GLU A 56 -7.13 7.74 26.33
N ALA A 57 -6.68 7.02 27.37
CA ALA A 57 -5.52 6.13 27.28
C ALA A 57 -5.72 4.95 26.28
N LEU A 58 -6.96 4.66 25.91
CA LEU A 58 -7.30 3.81 24.76
C LEU A 58 -7.27 4.65 23.47
N VAL A 59 -6.10 5.23 23.15
CA VAL A 59 -5.76 5.57 21.76
C VAL A 59 -6.00 4.30 20.98
N GLY A 60 -6.94 4.35 20.03
CA GLY A 60 -7.55 3.16 19.44
C GLY A 60 -6.51 2.22 18.86
N ARG A 61 -6.11 1.22 19.63
CA ARG A 61 -5.19 0.19 19.15
C ARG A 61 -5.87 -0.50 17.98
N PRO A 62 -5.23 -0.58 16.80
CA PRO A 62 -5.80 -1.29 15.67
C PRO A 62 -6.22 -2.69 16.11
N SER A 63 -7.41 -3.12 15.68
CA SER A 63 -7.89 -4.46 15.94
C SER A 63 -6.96 -5.50 15.30
N LYS A 64 -7.02 -6.75 15.77
CA LYS A 64 -6.25 -7.87 15.15
C LYS A 64 -6.48 -7.97 13.64
N THR A 65 -7.70 -7.71 13.19
CA THR A 65 -8.07 -7.69 11.77
C THR A 65 -7.42 -6.53 11.02
N GLU A 66 -7.34 -5.35 11.63
CA GLU A 66 -6.66 -4.19 11.04
C GLU A 66 -5.15 -4.38 11.00
N LEU A 67 -4.54 -4.92 12.05
CA LEU A 67 -3.11 -5.27 12.09
C LEU A 67 -2.77 -6.28 10.99
N ARG A 68 -3.60 -7.33 10.82
CA ARG A 68 -3.44 -8.30 9.73
C ARG A 68 -3.55 -7.63 8.36
N ARG A 69 -4.51 -6.71 8.17
CA ARG A 69 -4.64 -5.94 6.93
C ARG A 69 -3.40 -5.10 6.66
N PHE A 70 -2.87 -4.39 7.66
CA PHE A 70 -1.67 -3.57 7.51
C PHE A 70 -0.43 -4.41 7.16
N PHE A 71 -0.29 -5.58 7.77
CA PHE A 71 0.77 -6.54 7.42
C PHE A 71 0.65 -7.03 5.98
N LEU A 72 -0.55 -7.44 5.54
CA LEU A 72 -0.79 -7.86 4.15
C LEU A 72 -0.60 -6.74 3.11
N GLN A 73 -0.66 -5.47 3.53
CA GLN A 73 -0.43 -4.29 2.69
C GLN A 73 1.02 -3.79 2.74
N ASN A 74 1.94 -4.51 3.41
CA ASN A 74 3.32 -4.08 3.67
C ASN A 74 3.42 -2.72 4.37
N ILE A 75 2.43 -2.36 5.20
CA ILE A 75 2.45 -1.16 6.04
C ILE A 75 3.17 -1.43 7.37
N LEU A 76 3.15 -2.69 7.83
CA LEU A 76 3.84 -3.14 9.04
C LEU A 76 4.83 -4.25 8.70
N GLU A 77 5.99 -4.22 9.33
CA GLU A 77 6.95 -5.34 9.29
C GLU A 77 6.55 -6.46 10.27
N GLU A 78 7.12 -7.66 10.10
CA GLU A 78 6.81 -8.82 10.96
C GLU A 78 7.13 -8.55 12.44
N SER A 79 8.23 -7.86 12.72
CA SER A 79 8.67 -7.48 14.07
C SER A 79 7.66 -6.55 14.75
N GLU A 80 7.13 -5.58 14.00
CA GLU A 80 6.10 -4.64 14.46
C GLU A 80 4.75 -5.32 14.63
N PHE A 81 4.36 -6.18 13.68
CA PHE A 81 3.12 -6.96 13.76
C PHE A 81 3.12 -7.90 14.98
N ARG A 82 4.24 -8.56 15.24
CA ARG A 82 4.43 -9.40 16.44
C ARG A 82 4.31 -8.59 17.73
N THR A 83 4.91 -7.40 17.75
CA THR A 83 4.88 -6.48 18.91
C THR A 83 3.46 -5.98 19.19
N GLU A 84 2.71 -5.62 18.15
CA GLU A 84 1.32 -5.18 18.28
C GLU A 84 0.39 -6.32 18.71
N LEU A 85 0.57 -7.53 18.18
CA LEU A 85 -0.19 -8.71 18.61
C LEU A 85 0.11 -9.12 20.06
N ALA A 86 1.37 -9.01 20.51
CA ALA A 86 1.72 -9.22 21.91
C ALA A 86 0.99 -8.22 22.82
N GLY A 87 0.83 -6.99 22.35
CA GLY A 87 0.04 -5.96 23.01
C GLY A 87 -1.47 -6.26 23.12
N HIS A 88 -1.98 -7.24 22.37
CA HIS A 88 -3.34 -7.79 22.54
C HIS A 88 -3.41 -8.96 23.55
N HIS A 89 -2.38 -9.16 24.36
CA HIS A 89 -2.30 -10.22 25.38
C HIS A 89 -2.43 -11.63 24.78
N LEU A 90 -1.98 -11.81 23.54
CA LEU A 90 -1.88 -13.12 22.90
C LEU A 90 -0.65 -13.87 23.42
N SER A 91 -0.75 -15.19 23.55
CA SER A 91 0.44 -16.01 23.83
C SER A 91 1.35 -16.07 22.60
N ALA A 92 2.64 -16.31 22.81
CA ALA A 92 3.62 -16.45 21.72
C ALA A 92 3.16 -17.45 20.64
N THR A 93 2.61 -18.59 21.07
CA THR A 93 2.08 -19.63 20.17
C THR A 93 0.95 -19.11 19.28
N TYR A 94 0.00 -18.35 19.83
CA TYR A 94 -1.07 -17.76 19.02
C TYR A 94 -0.53 -16.69 18.07
N ILE A 95 0.45 -15.90 18.50
CA ILE A 95 1.10 -14.89 17.66
C ILE A 95 1.77 -15.56 16.46
N ASP A 96 2.49 -16.66 16.67
CA ASP A 96 3.12 -17.42 15.58
C ASP A 96 2.06 -17.94 14.60
N TRP A 97 0.94 -18.47 15.07
CA TRP A 97 -0.16 -18.90 14.19
C TRP A 97 -0.73 -17.75 13.34
N TYR A 98 -0.91 -16.56 13.94
CA TYR A 98 -1.38 -15.39 13.21
C TYR A 98 -0.38 -14.90 12.16
N ILE A 99 0.91 -15.00 12.45
CA ILE A 99 1.98 -14.63 11.51
C ILE A 99 2.05 -15.63 10.36
N GLU A 100 2.03 -16.93 10.65
CA GLU A 100 2.05 -17.97 9.62
C GLU A 100 0.81 -17.91 8.72
N ASP A 101 -0.38 -17.72 9.29
CA ASP A 101 -1.62 -17.51 8.52
C ASP A 101 -1.49 -16.30 7.57
N ALA A 102 -0.98 -15.18 8.07
CA ALA A 102 -0.81 -13.97 7.27
C ALA A 102 0.24 -14.16 6.16
N LYS A 103 1.33 -14.88 6.44
CA LYS A 103 2.36 -15.23 5.45
C LYS A 103 1.81 -16.15 4.36
N ILE A 104 1.01 -17.16 4.71
CA ILE A 104 0.35 -18.04 3.74
C ILE A 104 -0.50 -17.21 2.78
N HIS A 105 -1.31 -16.27 3.29
CA HIS A 105 -2.10 -15.41 2.43
C HIS A 105 -1.28 -14.43 1.58
N LEU A 106 -0.16 -13.93 2.09
CA LEU A 106 0.75 -13.12 1.30
C LEU A 106 1.33 -13.94 0.15
N LEU A 107 1.78 -15.17 0.42
CA LEU A 107 2.30 -16.09 -0.59
C LEU A 107 1.24 -16.44 -1.63
N GLU A 108 0.01 -16.74 -1.21
CA GLU A 108 -1.13 -16.98 -2.12
C GLU A 108 -1.41 -15.77 -3.01
N ALA A 109 -1.41 -14.56 -2.45
CA ALA A 109 -1.63 -13.32 -3.20
C ALA A 109 -0.48 -13.07 -4.19
N MET A 110 0.77 -13.31 -3.79
CA MET A 110 1.94 -13.21 -4.66
C MET A 110 1.90 -14.24 -5.79
N HIS A 111 1.55 -15.50 -5.50
CA HIS A 111 1.40 -16.53 -6.52
C HIS A 111 0.28 -16.20 -7.51
N LYS A 112 -0.86 -15.70 -7.02
CA LYS A 112 -1.98 -15.29 -7.87
C LYS A 112 -1.61 -14.11 -8.77
N GLU A 113 -0.85 -13.15 -8.24
CA GLU A 113 -0.35 -12.02 -9.02
C GLU A 113 0.71 -12.48 -10.02
N GLN A 114 1.62 -13.36 -9.64
CA GLN A 114 2.61 -13.95 -10.53
C GLN A 114 1.94 -14.76 -11.66
N GLU A 115 0.90 -15.54 -11.37
CA GLU A 115 0.10 -16.22 -12.38
C GLU A 115 -0.62 -15.24 -13.30
N ARG A 116 -1.15 -14.13 -12.76
CA ARG A 116 -1.79 -13.08 -13.55
C ARG A 116 -0.78 -12.42 -14.49
N VAL A 117 0.40 -12.10 -14.00
CA VAL A 117 1.52 -11.56 -14.77
C VAL A 117 1.97 -12.57 -15.83
N GLN A 118 2.14 -13.85 -15.48
CA GLN A 118 2.51 -14.91 -16.43
C GLN A 118 1.43 -15.12 -17.51
N LYS A 119 0.14 -15.13 -17.14
CA LYS A 119 -0.97 -15.23 -18.08
C LYS A 119 -1.04 -14.00 -18.98
N GLU A 120 -0.77 -12.81 -18.45
CA GLU A 120 -0.71 -11.58 -19.24
C GLU A 120 0.52 -11.57 -20.15
N GLU A 121 1.70 -11.98 -19.68
CA GLU A 121 2.90 -12.19 -20.49
C GLU A 121 2.68 -13.24 -21.57
N GLU A 122 1.97 -14.32 -21.26
CA GLU A 122 1.63 -15.37 -22.21
C GLU A 122 0.57 -14.88 -23.20
N ARG A 123 -0.38 -14.03 -22.81
CA ARG A 123 -1.30 -13.33 -23.72
C ARG A 123 -0.55 -12.38 -24.64
N VAL A 124 0.38 -11.59 -24.10
CA VAL A 124 1.30 -10.70 -24.86
C VAL A 124 2.24 -11.51 -25.76
N ARG A 125 2.61 -12.72 -25.36
CA ARG A 125 3.43 -13.67 -26.15
C ARG A 125 2.61 -14.43 -27.20
N LYS A 126 1.32 -14.67 -26.97
CA LYS A 126 0.39 -15.27 -27.92
C LYS A 126 -0.15 -14.24 -28.92
N SER A 127 -0.22 -12.96 -28.56
CA SER A 127 -0.45 -11.85 -29.49
C SER A 127 0.76 -11.54 -30.39
N ARG A 128 1.81 -12.35 -30.32
CA ARG A 128 3.11 -12.16 -30.97
C ARG A 128 3.22 -13.03 -32.24
N ILE A 129 2.30 -12.81 -33.18
CA ILE A 129 2.43 -13.16 -34.62
C ILE A 129 2.50 -11.87 -35.50
N THR A 130 2.75 -10.71 -34.87
CA THR A 130 3.18 -9.40 -35.46
C THR A 130 4.63 -9.04 -35.05
N THR A 131 5.49 -10.05 -34.97
CA THR A 131 6.33 -10.28 -33.78
C THR A 131 7.66 -9.55 -33.69
N ASP A 132 8.36 -9.27 -34.78
CA ASP A 132 9.72 -8.72 -34.70
C ASP A 132 9.77 -7.23 -34.97
N ARG A 133 8.87 -6.71 -35.82
CA ARG A 133 8.69 -5.26 -36.01
C ARG A 133 8.27 -4.58 -34.70
N ASP A 134 7.27 -5.13 -34.01
CA ASP A 134 6.76 -4.53 -32.79
C ASP A 134 7.78 -4.62 -31.64
N LYS A 135 8.61 -5.69 -31.60
CA LYS A 135 9.77 -5.75 -30.70
C LYS A 135 10.82 -4.69 -31.03
N MET A 136 11.14 -4.50 -32.31
CA MET A 136 12.14 -3.52 -32.75
C MET A 136 11.66 -2.08 -32.50
N LEU A 137 10.38 -1.80 -32.76
CA LEU A 137 9.76 -0.50 -32.44
C LEU A 137 9.70 -0.25 -30.93
N ALA A 138 9.32 -1.25 -30.13
CA ALA A 138 9.30 -1.14 -28.67
C ALA A 138 10.71 -0.95 -28.10
N HIS A 139 11.71 -1.64 -28.64
CA HIS A 139 13.11 -1.48 -28.22
C HIS A 139 13.63 -0.06 -28.52
N LEU A 140 13.35 0.47 -29.72
CA LEU A 140 13.71 1.85 -30.07
C LEU A 140 13.00 2.88 -29.19
N ASP A 141 11.76 2.61 -28.78
CA ASP A 141 11.02 3.48 -27.84
C ASP A 141 11.62 3.49 -26.43
N VAL A 142 12.09 2.35 -25.93
CA VAL A 142 12.81 2.26 -24.65
C VAL A 142 14.11 3.07 -24.70
N LEU A 143 14.91 2.92 -25.75
CA LEU A 143 16.16 3.68 -25.90
C LEU A 143 15.92 5.21 -25.98
N ILE A 144 14.84 5.64 -26.63
CA ILE A 144 14.45 7.05 -26.65
C ILE A 144 14.03 7.52 -25.25
N ALA A 145 13.28 6.71 -24.49
CA ALA A 145 12.87 7.06 -23.14
C ALA A 145 14.08 7.19 -22.20
N GLU A 146 15.01 6.23 -22.24
CA GLU A 146 16.26 6.25 -21.47
C GLU A 146 17.09 7.51 -21.78
N ALA A 147 17.26 7.87 -23.04
CA ALA A 147 17.96 9.09 -23.44
C ALA A 147 17.27 10.37 -22.92
N ASN A 148 15.94 10.38 -22.86
CA ASN A 148 15.19 11.51 -22.29
C ASN A 148 15.31 11.60 -20.77
N VAL A 149 15.35 10.47 -20.06
CA VAL A 149 15.60 10.42 -18.60
C VAL A 149 17.00 10.96 -18.31
N SER A 150 18.02 10.51 -19.04
CA SER A 150 19.40 11.03 -18.91
C SER A 150 19.47 12.55 -19.14
N ILE A 151 18.74 13.09 -20.12
CA ILE A 151 18.64 14.55 -20.30
C ILE A 151 17.96 15.23 -19.10
N ALA A 152 16.92 14.63 -18.54
CA ALA A 152 16.21 15.19 -17.38
C ALA A 152 17.10 15.22 -16.13
N ASP A 153 17.85 14.15 -15.87
CA ASP A 153 18.79 14.05 -14.77
C ASP A 153 19.93 15.08 -14.90
N ILE A 154 20.51 15.23 -16.10
CA ILE A 154 21.54 16.23 -16.35
C ILE A 154 20.99 17.64 -16.11
N LYS A 155 19.78 17.95 -16.59
CA LYS A 155 19.14 19.25 -16.36
C LYS A 155 18.85 19.50 -14.88
N LEU A 156 18.44 18.47 -14.13
CA LEU A 156 18.22 18.59 -12.69
C LEU A 156 19.53 18.92 -11.98
N SER A 157 20.62 18.23 -12.32
CA SER A 157 21.95 18.52 -11.78
C SER A 157 22.38 19.96 -12.06
N MET A 158 22.11 20.48 -13.28
CA MET A 158 22.40 21.89 -13.60
C MET A 158 21.65 22.88 -12.71
N ILE A 159 20.43 22.55 -12.26
CA ILE A 159 19.61 23.39 -11.36
C ILE A 159 20.10 23.32 -9.91
N VAL A 160 20.60 22.15 -9.48
CA VAL A 160 20.98 21.87 -8.07
C VAL A 160 22.37 22.47 -7.70
N GLY A 161 23.10 23.03 -8.66
CA GLY A 161 24.27 23.89 -8.40
C GLY A 161 25.58 23.34 -8.95
N MET A 162 25.68 23.20 -10.27
CA MET A 162 26.92 22.87 -10.98
C MET A 162 27.75 24.14 -11.23
N SER A 163 29.08 24.00 -11.32
CA SER A 163 29.97 25.08 -11.74
C SER A 163 29.78 25.43 -13.24
N GLU A 164 30.22 26.61 -13.67
CA GLU A 164 30.01 27.09 -15.05
C GLU A 164 30.65 26.16 -16.10
N ASP A 165 31.83 25.61 -15.82
CA ASP A 165 32.51 24.63 -16.68
C ASP A 165 31.74 23.30 -16.77
N GLU A 166 31.17 22.84 -15.65
CA GLU A 166 30.34 21.64 -15.60
C GLU A 166 28.99 21.83 -16.32
N VAL A 167 28.44 23.05 -16.29
CA VAL A 167 27.23 23.44 -17.01
C VAL A 167 27.45 23.36 -18.53
N ASP A 168 28.61 23.76 -19.04
CA ASP A 168 28.91 23.68 -20.47
C ASP A 168 29.15 22.23 -20.93
N GLN A 169 29.79 21.41 -20.10
CA GLN A 169 29.88 19.97 -20.35
C GLN A 169 28.50 19.30 -20.32
N ALA A 170 27.63 19.68 -19.38
CA ALA A 170 26.25 19.20 -19.30
C ALA A 170 25.44 19.57 -20.55
N LYS A 171 25.59 20.79 -21.08
CA LYS A 171 24.96 21.22 -22.36
C LYS A 171 25.44 20.37 -23.53
N ALA A 172 26.75 20.08 -23.60
CA ALA A 172 27.32 19.23 -24.65
C ALA A 172 26.74 17.80 -24.60
N LEU A 173 26.62 17.22 -23.40
CA LEU A 173 25.99 15.90 -23.21
C LEU A 173 24.51 15.90 -23.58
N ILE A 174 23.75 16.92 -23.19
CA ILE A 174 22.35 17.08 -23.60
C ILE A 174 22.25 17.13 -25.14
N GLN A 175 23.15 17.86 -25.80
CA GLN A 175 23.16 17.94 -27.26
C GLN A 175 23.49 16.59 -27.90
N ALA A 176 24.42 15.81 -27.34
CA ALA A 176 24.72 14.46 -27.81
C ALA A 176 23.51 13.52 -27.68
N PHE A 177 22.80 13.54 -26.55
CA PHE A 177 21.57 12.74 -26.38
C PHE A 177 20.45 13.17 -27.33
N LYS A 178 20.32 14.46 -27.64
CA LYS A 178 19.35 14.92 -28.67
C LYS A 178 19.66 14.37 -30.05
N VAL A 179 20.94 14.30 -30.43
CA VAL A 179 21.38 13.70 -31.70
C VAL A 179 21.06 12.20 -31.71
N LEU A 180 21.34 11.48 -30.62
CA LEU A 180 21.00 10.06 -30.49
C LEU A 180 19.49 9.81 -30.61
N ILE A 181 18.64 10.63 -29.96
CA ILE A 181 17.19 10.53 -30.08
C ILE A 181 16.74 10.74 -31.53
N ALA A 182 17.36 11.67 -32.27
CA ALA A 182 17.04 11.89 -33.68
C ALA A 182 17.35 10.64 -34.54
N GLN A 183 18.52 10.02 -34.33
CA GLN A 183 18.92 8.78 -35.01
C GLN A 183 17.98 7.60 -34.68
N LEU A 184 17.61 7.42 -33.41
CA LEU A 184 16.68 6.37 -32.99
C LEU A 184 15.27 6.57 -33.59
N ARG A 185 14.83 7.83 -33.74
CA ARG A 185 13.56 8.15 -34.42
C ARG A 185 13.61 7.87 -35.92
N GLU A 186 14.74 8.13 -36.56
CA GLU A 186 14.97 7.79 -37.97
C GLU A 186 14.94 6.27 -38.17
N GLN A 187 15.66 5.50 -37.35
CA GLN A 187 15.60 4.04 -37.37
C GLN A 187 14.16 3.54 -37.16
N LYS A 188 13.43 4.14 -36.22
CA LYS A 188 12.01 3.80 -35.99
C LYS A 188 11.14 4.06 -37.22
N ALA A 189 11.42 5.11 -37.98
CA ALA A 189 10.73 5.42 -39.23
C ALA A 189 11.07 4.40 -40.33
N LEU A 190 12.33 4.00 -40.47
CA LEU A 190 12.78 2.98 -41.43
C LEU A 190 12.10 1.63 -41.19
N VAL A 191 12.04 1.17 -39.93
CA VAL A 191 11.33 -0.06 -39.55
C VAL A 191 9.83 -0.01 -39.91
N ARG A 192 9.23 1.18 -39.89
CA ARG A 192 7.84 1.36 -40.34
C ARG A 192 7.74 1.27 -41.86
N ILE A 193 8.65 1.88 -42.61
CA ILE A 193 8.65 1.92 -44.08
C ILE A 193 8.90 0.53 -44.69
N GLU A 194 9.93 -0.19 -44.24
CA GLU A 194 10.26 -1.54 -44.73
C GLU A 194 9.09 -2.51 -44.60
N TYR A 195 8.29 -2.35 -43.54
CA TYR A 195 7.07 -3.12 -43.36
C TYR A 195 6.01 -2.81 -44.42
N TYR A 196 5.79 -1.53 -44.76
CA TYR A 196 4.80 -1.16 -45.77
C TYR A 196 5.22 -1.58 -47.19
N GLU A 197 6.51 -1.54 -47.51
CA GLU A 197 7.05 -2.01 -48.79
C GLU A 197 6.94 -3.54 -48.93
N GLY A 198 7.33 -4.29 -47.90
CA GLY A 198 7.23 -5.75 -47.89
C GLY A 198 5.78 -6.29 -47.90
N VAL A 199 4.81 -5.51 -47.40
CA VAL A 199 3.38 -5.85 -47.49
C VAL A 199 2.83 -5.53 -48.90
N ARG A 200 3.32 -4.49 -49.57
CA ARG A 200 2.89 -4.09 -50.92
C ARG A 200 3.30 -5.09 -51.99
N GLU A 201 4.49 -5.68 -51.89
CA GLU A 201 4.97 -6.72 -52.82
C GLU A 201 4.23 -8.06 -52.69
N ARG A 202 3.62 -8.34 -51.53
CA ARG A 202 2.91 -9.60 -51.25
C ARG A 202 1.40 -9.56 -51.56
N MET A 203 0.87 -8.43 -52.02
CA MET A 203 -0.53 -8.35 -52.48
C MET A 203 -0.64 -8.75 -53.95
N PRO A 204 -1.57 -9.66 -54.33
CA PRO A 204 -1.83 -9.94 -55.74
C PRO A 204 -2.37 -8.68 -56.44
N PRO A 205 -2.07 -8.49 -57.75
CA PRO A 205 -2.56 -7.33 -58.48
C PRO A 205 -4.09 -7.33 -58.47
N ARG A 206 -4.67 -6.18 -58.11
CA ARG A 206 -6.12 -5.97 -58.19
C ARG A 206 -6.55 -6.17 -59.64
N LYS A 207 -7.37 -7.20 -59.89
CA LYS A 207 -8.10 -7.38 -61.15
C LYS A 207 -9.18 -6.32 -61.29
#